data_AF-A0A1Y2A2S2-F1
#
_entry.id   AF-A0A1Y2A2S2-F1
#
_cell.length_a   1.000
_cell.length_b   1.000
_cell.length_c   1.000
_cell.angle_alpha   90.00
_cell.angle_beta   90.00
_cell.angle_gamma   90.00
#
_symmetry.space_group_name_H-M   'P 1'
#
loop_
_entity.id
_entity.type
_entity.pdbx_description
1 polymer ?
#
loop_
_entity_poly.entity_id
_entity_poly.type
_entity_poly.pdbx_seq_one_letter_code
_entity_poly.pdbx_strand_id
1 'polypeptide(L)'
;MKNKDVDEDNVDVEQIEGHSGGKTRYSYRESSHGRKTVVNYREASNSDDSEDEDISDTDEETYKPAVEKRTRYRGLNSHPGPQIALCVPVRQQVPAFETSRRSPSPPPIEPEIEQRAHQYPQRVPARFPCQILDPDRLAITKQNAWFFAEEGALDPWANAYNAYRFGHGPRRSQPYRQLHLIGDPMFEDASDWSENIRWAKEQHSAFGVTGWTEKAIHMATITEHRVRSLWVSEEVVASGLRQE
;
A
#
# COMPACT_ATOMS: atom_id res chain seq x y z
N MET A 1 -58.42 -26.88 22.13
CA MET A 1 -57.14 -27.49 22.52
C MET A 1 -56.77 -28.56 21.51
N LYS A 2 -55.84 -28.25 20.59
CA LYS A 2 -55.15 -29.22 19.73
C LYS A 2 -53.73 -28.70 19.57
N ASN A 3 -52.80 -29.31 20.30
CA ASN A 3 -51.38 -29.04 20.18
C ASN A 3 -50.89 -29.70 18.89
N LYS A 4 -50.15 -28.94 18.07
CA LYS A 4 -49.42 -29.46 16.91
C LYS A 4 -48.03 -29.85 17.40
N ASP A 5 -47.74 -31.14 17.29
CA ASP A 5 -46.40 -31.69 17.43
C ASP A 5 -45.52 -31.14 16.30
N VAL A 6 -44.30 -30.74 16.65
CA VAL A 6 -43.26 -30.31 15.72
C VAL A 6 -42.22 -31.43 15.70
N ASP A 7 -42.09 -32.08 14.55
CA ASP A 7 -41.11 -33.13 14.30
C ASP A 7 -39.70 -32.51 14.28
N GLU A 8 -38.80 -33.09 15.09
CA GLU A 8 -37.38 -32.76 15.13
C GLU A 8 -36.66 -33.49 13.99
N ASP A 9 -36.17 -32.73 13.00
CA ASP A 9 -35.33 -33.25 11.92
C ASP A 9 -33.95 -33.63 12.45
N ASN A 10 -33.64 -34.93 12.33
CA ASN A 10 -32.38 -35.55 12.68
C ASN A 10 -31.40 -35.39 11.50
N VAL A 11 -30.27 -34.71 11.70
CA VAL A 11 -29.27 -34.50 10.63
C VAL A 11 -28.10 -35.45 10.86
N ASP A 12 -27.96 -36.43 9.96
CA ASP A 12 -26.82 -37.35 9.92
C ASP A 12 -25.52 -36.60 9.56
N VAL A 13 -24.52 -36.73 10.43
CA VAL A 13 -23.18 -36.16 10.23
C VAL A 13 -22.25 -37.26 9.73
N GLU A 14 -21.95 -37.27 8.43
CA GLU A 14 -20.93 -38.15 7.85
C GLU A 14 -19.52 -37.76 8.31
N GLN A 15 -18.78 -38.75 8.81
CA GLN A 15 -17.37 -38.66 9.17
C GLN A 15 -16.51 -38.75 7.90
N ILE A 16 -15.81 -37.66 7.55
CA ILE A 16 -14.83 -37.65 6.47
C ILE A 16 -13.42 -37.85 7.09
N GLU A 17 -12.82 -39.01 6.83
CA GLU A 17 -11.45 -39.33 7.25
C GLU A 17 -10.43 -38.47 6.48
N GLY A 18 -9.61 -37.73 7.23
CA GLY A 18 -8.62 -36.80 6.70
C GLY A 18 -7.26 -37.44 6.48
N HIS A 19 -6.71 -37.27 5.27
CA HIS A 19 -5.28 -37.42 4.99
C HIS A 19 -4.50 -36.22 5.55
N SER A 20 -3.50 -36.51 6.38
CA SER A 20 -2.65 -35.54 7.06
C SER A 20 -1.67 -34.85 6.09
N GLY A 21 -2.01 -33.64 5.67
CA GLY A 21 -1.05 -32.65 5.16
C GLY A 21 -1.23 -31.38 5.97
N GLY A 22 -0.20 -30.95 6.69
CA GLY A 22 -0.24 -29.83 7.64
C GLY A 22 -0.82 -28.55 7.01
N LYS A 23 -2.09 -28.29 7.29
CA LYS A 23 -2.77 -27.02 7.08
C LYS A 23 -3.32 -26.58 8.43
N THR A 24 -2.86 -25.44 8.93
CA THR A 24 -3.46 -24.77 10.08
C THR A 24 -4.91 -24.43 9.71
N ARG A 25 -5.86 -25.17 10.30
CA ARG A 25 -7.29 -25.04 10.02
C ARG A 25 -7.90 -24.12 11.08
N TYR A 26 -8.35 -22.94 10.67
CA TYR A 26 -9.17 -22.09 11.53
C TYR A 26 -10.61 -22.61 11.50
N SER A 27 -11.16 -22.94 12.66
CA SER A 27 -12.59 -23.22 12.81
C SER A 27 -13.32 -22.01 13.38
N TYR A 28 -14.42 -21.64 12.75
CA TYR A 28 -15.36 -20.65 13.27
C TYR A 28 -16.53 -21.41 13.89
N ARG A 29 -16.83 -21.11 15.15
CA ARG A 29 -18.04 -21.58 15.83
C ARG A 29 -19.05 -20.44 15.81
N GLU A 30 -20.09 -20.55 14.98
CA GLU A 30 -21.22 -19.64 15.05
C GLU A 30 -21.99 -19.89 16.35
N SER A 31 -22.11 -18.84 17.16
CA SER A 31 -22.97 -18.85 18.34
C SER A 31 -24.30 -18.20 17.95
N SER A 32 -25.40 -18.89 18.20
CA SER A 32 -26.78 -18.54 17.84
C SER A 32 -27.35 -17.32 18.56
N HIS A 33 -26.51 -16.52 19.24
CA HIS A 33 -26.92 -15.35 20.01
C HIS A 33 -26.01 -14.13 19.72
N GLY A 34 -25.97 -13.67 18.47
CA GLY A 34 -25.80 -12.27 18.07
C GLY A 34 -24.66 -11.43 18.67
N ARG A 35 -23.67 -12.01 19.36
CA ARG A 35 -22.51 -11.33 19.92
C ARG A 35 -21.25 -12.10 19.55
N LYS A 36 -20.46 -11.52 18.65
CA LYS A 36 -19.13 -12.03 18.29
C LYS A 36 -18.18 -11.69 19.44
N THR A 37 -17.91 -12.65 20.31
CA THR A 37 -16.82 -12.56 21.29
C THR A 37 -15.59 -13.26 20.72
N VAL A 38 -14.51 -12.51 20.50
CA VAL A 38 -13.19 -13.07 20.19
C VAL A 38 -12.65 -13.70 21.47
N VAL A 39 -12.38 -15.01 21.42
CA VAL A 39 -11.73 -15.73 22.52
C VAL A 39 -10.23 -15.43 22.43
N ASN A 40 -9.72 -14.64 23.38
CA ASN A 40 -8.30 -14.36 23.52
C ASN A 40 -7.55 -15.65 23.93
N TYR A 41 -6.42 -15.89 23.26
CA TYR A 41 -5.50 -16.95 23.64
C TYR A 41 -4.73 -16.57 24.90
N ARG A 42 -4.64 -17.58 25.76
CA ARG A 42 -3.97 -17.65 27.05
C ARG A 42 -2.53 -17.14 26.98
N GLU A 43 -2.22 -16.17 27.84
CA GLU A 43 -0.87 -15.68 28.11
C GLU A 43 0.01 -16.83 28.60
N ALA A 44 1.13 -17.07 27.90
CA ALA A 44 2.25 -17.81 28.44
C ALA A 44 3.07 -16.82 29.27
N SER A 45 2.97 -16.93 30.58
CA SER A 45 3.83 -16.27 31.54
C SER A 45 5.24 -16.83 31.44
N ASN A 46 6.13 -16.13 30.73
CA ASN A 46 7.57 -16.25 30.91
C ASN A 46 7.99 -15.22 31.95
N SER A 47 8.04 -15.67 33.20
CA SER A 47 8.89 -15.08 34.22
C SER A 47 10.34 -15.35 33.82
N ASP A 48 11.08 -14.32 33.42
CA ASP A 48 12.54 -14.40 33.37
C ASP A 48 13.08 -13.26 34.23
N ASP A 49 13.67 -13.70 35.33
CA ASP A 49 14.27 -12.96 36.42
C ASP A 49 15.74 -12.84 36.01
N SER A 50 16.15 -11.69 35.49
CA SER A 50 17.56 -11.43 35.21
C SER A 50 18.03 -10.13 35.86
N GLU A 51 18.96 -10.37 36.77
CA GLU A 51 19.58 -9.50 37.74
C GLU A 51 20.38 -8.36 37.08
N ASP A 52 20.47 -7.27 37.85
CA ASP A 52 21.32 -6.11 37.62
C ASP A 52 22.80 -6.51 37.41
N GLU A 53 23.37 -6.15 36.27
CA GLU A 53 24.82 -6.11 36.06
C GLU A 53 25.22 -4.73 35.53
N ASP A 54 25.92 -4.02 36.42
CA ASP A 54 26.52 -2.70 36.29
C ASP A 54 27.74 -2.80 35.34
N ILE A 55 27.58 -2.43 34.07
CA ILE A 55 28.70 -2.43 33.10
C ILE A 55 29.29 -1.03 32.95
N SER A 56 30.47 -0.93 33.53
CA SER A 56 31.43 0.17 33.50
C SER A 56 31.90 0.56 32.11
N ASP A 57 32.17 1.87 31.97
CA ASP A 57 33.08 2.52 31.01
C ASP A 57 34.21 1.61 30.50
N THR A 58 34.34 1.50 29.17
CA THR A 58 35.59 1.10 28.51
C THR A 58 35.61 1.56 27.04
N ASP A 59 36.38 2.63 26.82
CA ASP A 59 37.37 2.84 25.75
C ASP A 59 37.01 2.60 24.28
N GLU A 60 36.77 3.73 23.60
CA GLU A 60 37.35 4.18 22.33
C GLU A 60 38.26 3.17 21.56
N GLU A 61 37.65 2.34 20.70
CA GLU A 61 38.39 1.56 19.68
C GLU A 61 38.02 1.95 18.24
N THR A 62 38.96 2.68 17.64
CA THR A 62 39.30 2.83 16.22
C THR A 62 38.69 1.80 15.24
N TYR A 63 37.71 2.24 14.46
CA TYR A 63 37.13 1.47 13.35
C TYR A 63 38.08 1.37 12.15
N LYS A 64 38.47 0.15 11.76
CA LYS A 64 39.16 -0.16 10.49
C LYS A 64 38.21 -0.97 9.58
N PRO A 65 38.04 -0.59 8.29
CA PRO A 65 37.12 -1.29 7.40
C PRO A 65 37.71 -2.63 6.93
N ALA A 66 36.97 -3.72 7.14
CA ALA A 66 37.34 -5.05 6.69
C ALA A 66 36.82 -5.33 5.27
N VAL A 67 37.82 -5.57 4.42
CA VAL A 67 37.87 -6.11 3.06
C VAL A 67 36.79 -7.13 2.66
N GLU A 68 36.31 -6.93 1.44
CA GLU A 68 35.47 -7.79 0.59
C GLU A 68 35.74 -9.30 0.69
N LYS A 69 34.67 -10.09 0.82
CA LYS A 69 34.67 -11.51 0.43
C LYS A 69 33.67 -11.75 -0.69
N ARG A 70 34.22 -11.76 -1.90
CA ARG A 70 33.61 -12.20 -3.17
C ARG A 70 33.27 -13.69 -3.08
N THR A 71 32.03 -14.04 -2.76
CA THR A 71 31.52 -15.40 -2.92
C THR A 71 31.11 -15.64 -4.37
N ARG A 72 31.90 -16.45 -5.08
CA ARG A 72 31.57 -17.00 -6.40
C ARG A 72 30.52 -18.09 -6.22
N TYR A 73 29.28 -17.85 -6.63
CA TYR A 73 28.33 -18.94 -6.87
C TYR A 73 28.51 -19.46 -8.30
N ARG A 74 28.87 -20.74 -8.36
CA ARG A 74 29.06 -21.58 -9.54
C ARG A 74 27.99 -22.68 -9.47
N GLY A 75 27.20 -22.86 -10.52
CA GLY A 75 26.17 -23.89 -10.64
C GLY A 75 24.98 -23.34 -11.42
N LEU A 76 24.99 -23.30 -12.76
CA LEU A 76 24.81 -24.43 -13.67
C LEU A 76 23.64 -25.34 -13.25
N ASN A 77 22.42 -24.93 -13.61
CA ASN A 77 21.33 -25.84 -13.92
C ASN A 77 20.70 -25.37 -15.25
N SER A 78 21.23 -25.91 -16.35
CA SER A 78 20.60 -25.84 -17.67
C SER A 78 19.40 -26.76 -17.69
N HIS A 79 18.20 -26.19 -17.77
CA HIS A 79 17.03 -26.94 -18.21
C HIS A 79 16.93 -26.87 -19.75
N PRO A 80 16.68 -28.01 -20.43
CA PRO A 80 16.40 -28.01 -21.86
C PRO A 80 15.01 -27.40 -22.09
N GLY A 81 15.01 -26.20 -22.69
CA GLY A 81 13.78 -25.53 -23.09
C GLY A 81 13.06 -26.27 -24.24
N PRO A 82 11.73 -26.12 -24.37
CA PRO A 82 10.97 -26.63 -25.50
C PRO A 82 11.42 -25.94 -26.80
N GLN A 83 11.56 -26.73 -27.86
CA GLN A 83 11.95 -26.27 -29.19
C GLN A 83 10.91 -25.28 -29.72
N ILE A 84 11.27 -24.00 -29.73
CA ILE A 84 10.51 -22.95 -30.41
C ILE A 84 10.69 -23.17 -31.90
N ALA A 85 9.61 -23.55 -32.58
CA ALA A 85 9.55 -23.64 -34.02
C ALA A 85 9.95 -22.29 -34.63
N LEU A 86 10.97 -22.33 -35.50
CA LEU A 86 11.48 -21.20 -36.26
C LEU A 86 10.39 -20.74 -37.25
N CYS A 87 9.50 -19.85 -36.81
CA CYS A 87 8.67 -19.07 -37.71
C CYS A 87 9.57 -18.14 -38.51
N VAL A 88 9.64 -18.37 -39.81
CA VAL A 88 10.31 -17.52 -40.79
C VAL A 88 9.74 -16.10 -40.67
N PRO A 89 10.56 -15.07 -40.45
CA PRO A 89 10.08 -13.70 -40.39
C PRO A 89 9.57 -13.29 -41.78
N VAL A 90 8.26 -13.15 -41.92
CA VAL A 90 7.65 -12.44 -43.04
C VAL A 90 8.19 -11.01 -43.00
N ARG A 91 8.99 -10.66 -44.00
CA ARG A 91 9.58 -9.35 -44.20
C ARG A 91 8.46 -8.36 -44.52
N GLN A 92 7.77 -7.89 -43.48
CA GLN A 92 6.80 -6.82 -43.57
C GLN A 92 7.55 -5.57 -44.03
N GLN A 93 7.24 -5.12 -45.24
CA GLN A 93 7.71 -3.84 -45.75
C GLN A 93 7.13 -2.76 -44.83
N VAL A 94 7.97 -2.22 -43.96
CA VAL A 94 7.63 -1.02 -43.18
C VAL A 94 7.38 0.11 -44.18
N PRO A 95 6.15 0.67 -44.24
CA PRO A 95 5.89 1.82 -45.09
C PRO A 95 6.86 2.94 -44.71
N ALA A 96 7.41 3.58 -45.74
CA ALA A 96 8.37 4.66 -45.60
C ALA A 96 7.89 5.65 -44.52
N PHE A 97 8.72 5.82 -43.48
CA PHE A 97 8.50 6.78 -42.42
C PHE A 97 8.27 8.15 -43.06
N GLU A 98 7.00 8.57 -43.10
CA GLU A 98 6.65 9.95 -43.42
C GLU A 98 7.42 10.85 -42.46
N THR A 99 8.21 11.72 -43.07
CA THR A 99 8.99 12.78 -42.47
C THR A 99 8.32 13.37 -41.25
N SER A 100 8.95 13.16 -40.09
CA SER A 100 8.94 13.99 -38.88
C SER A 100 8.06 15.22 -39.00
N ARG A 101 6.76 15.06 -38.72
CA ARG A 101 5.87 16.20 -38.51
C ARG A 101 6.38 16.90 -37.26
N ARG A 102 7.08 18.03 -37.46
CA ARG A 102 7.46 18.93 -36.36
C ARG A 102 6.21 19.13 -35.52
N SER A 103 6.26 18.67 -34.26
CA SER A 103 5.21 18.97 -33.31
C SER A 103 5.04 20.49 -33.27
N PRO A 104 3.81 21.01 -33.42
CA PRO A 104 3.59 22.44 -33.30
C PRO A 104 4.18 22.93 -31.97
N SER A 105 4.83 24.09 -31.99
CA SER A 105 5.33 24.69 -30.75
C SER A 105 4.15 24.81 -29.78
N PRO A 106 4.34 24.46 -28.49
CA PRO A 106 3.28 24.60 -27.51
C PRO A 106 2.74 26.04 -27.53
N PRO A 107 1.43 26.23 -27.32
CA PRO A 107 0.84 27.56 -27.29
C PRO A 107 1.55 28.43 -26.23
N PRO A 108 1.64 29.76 -26.45
CA PRO A 108 2.16 30.68 -25.44
C PRO A 108 1.41 30.49 -24.11
N ILE A 109 2.16 30.34 -23.02
CA ILE A 109 1.59 30.22 -21.67
C ILE A 109 0.94 31.57 -21.32
N GLU A 110 -0.31 31.54 -20.83
CA GLU A 110 -0.97 32.77 -20.40
C GLU A 110 -0.21 33.39 -19.22
N PRO A 111 0.01 34.72 -19.20
CA PRO A 111 0.81 35.38 -18.16
C PRO A 111 0.22 35.21 -16.75
N GLU A 112 -1.09 34.96 -16.63
CA GLU A 112 -1.73 34.63 -15.35
C GLU A 112 -1.25 33.29 -14.78
N ILE A 113 -1.04 32.30 -15.65
CA ILE A 113 -0.54 30.97 -15.27
C ILE A 113 0.91 31.08 -14.80
N GLU A 114 1.75 31.86 -15.50
CA GLU A 114 3.14 32.13 -15.08
C GLU A 114 3.20 32.81 -13.71
N GLN A 115 2.37 33.84 -13.48
CA GLN A 115 2.32 34.51 -12.18
C GLN A 115 1.89 33.57 -11.05
N ARG A 116 0.90 32.71 -11.27
CA ARG A 116 0.49 31.69 -10.29
C ARG A 116 1.60 30.68 -10.02
N ALA A 117 2.32 30.24 -11.06
CA ALA A 117 3.46 29.34 -10.90
C ALA A 117 4.57 29.98 -10.05
N HIS A 118 4.84 31.27 -10.22
CA HIS A 118 5.80 32.01 -9.37
C HIS A 118 5.37 32.15 -7.92
N GLN A 119 4.07 32.21 -7.63
CA GLN A 119 3.54 32.28 -6.26
C GLN A 119 3.50 30.91 -5.58
N TYR A 120 3.65 29.82 -6.33
CA TYR A 120 3.52 28.46 -5.82
C TYR A 120 4.43 28.13 -4.63
N PRO A 121 5.74 28.50 -4.61
CA PRO A 121 6.63 28.23 -3.48
C PRO A 121 6.21 28.93 -2.18
N GLN A 122 5.37 29.96 -2.28
CA GLN A 122 4.90 30.76 -1.14
C GLN A 122 3.51 30.32 -0.65
N ARG A 123 2.94 29.26 -1.24
CA ARG A 123 1.62 28.78 -0.82
C ARG A 123 1.71 28.23 0.60
N VAL A 124 0.86 28.74 1.48
CA VAL A 124 0.63 28.12 2.78
C VAL A 124 -0.55 27.17 2.60
N PRO A 125 -0.39 25.86 2.85
CA PRO A 125 -1.50 24.91 2.76
C PRO A 125 -2.66 25.39 3.63
N ALA A 126 -3.90 25.33 3.13
CA ALA A 126 -5.06 25.60 3.98
C ALA A 126 -5.33 24.37 4.86
N ARG A 127 -5.46 24.56 6.18
CA ARG A 127 -5.81 23.45 7.09
C ARG A 127 -7.22 22.98 6.79
N PHE A 128 -7.37 21.70 6.46
CA PHE A 128 -8.67 21.08 6.27
C PHE A 128 -8.96 20.06 7.39
N PRO A 129 -10.04 20.24 8.17
CA PRO A 129 -10.32 19.34 9.30
C PRO A 129 -10.67 17.94 8.80
N CYS A 130 -10.18 16.93 9.50
CA CYS A 130 -10.53 15.54 9.25
C CYS A 130 -11.32 14.96 10.43
N GLN A 131 -12.11 13.93 10.16
CA GLN A 131 -12.78 13.17 11.19
C GLN A 131 -11.75 12.41 12.04
N ILE A 132 -11.95 12.43 13.37
CA ILE A 132 -11.17 11.60 14.28
C ILE A 132 -11.49 10.13 13.97
N LEU A 133 -10.44 9.36 13.78
CA LEU A 133 -10.55 7.94 13.47
C LEU A 133 -10.86 7.16 14.73
N ASP A 134 -11.75 6.18 14.62
CA ASP A 134 -12.03 5.23 15.69
C ASP A 134 -10.74 4.48 16.07
N PRO A 135 -10.30 4.52 17.35
CA PRO A 135 -9.10 3.81 17.80
C PRO A 135 -9.23 2.28 17.66
N ASP A 136 -10.44 1.73 17.71
CA ASP A 136 -10.69 0.27 17.67
C ASP A 136 -10.81 -0.27 16.23
N ARG A 137 -10.65 0.59 15.22
CA ARG A 137 -10.71 0.17 13.82
C ARG A 137 -9.55 -0.78 13.48
N LEU A 138 -9.80 -1.65 12.49
CA LEU A 138 -8.73 -2.43 11.88
C LEU A 138 -7.71 -1.48 11.22
N ALA A 139 -6.46 -1.54 11.68
CA ALA A 139 -5.34 -0.78 11.16
C ALA A 139 -4.16 -1.70 10.83
N ILE A 140 -3.37 -1.29 9.83
CA ILE A 140 -2.09 -1.92 9.57
C ILE A 140 -1.09 -1.40 10.62
N THR A 141 -0.48 -2.32 11.35
CA THR A 141 0.51 -2.09 12.39
C THR A 141 1.79 -2.81 12.01
N LYS A 142 2.91 -2.50 12.67
CA LYS A 142 4.19 -3.17 12.39
C LYS A 142 4.09 -4.69 12.58
N GLN A 143 3.25 -5.13 13.51
CA GLN A 143 3.04 -6.54 13.87
C GLN A 143 2.23 -7.31 12.81
N ASN A 144 1.34 -6.64 12.07
CA ASN A 144 0.46 -7.29 11.08
C ASN A 144 0.74 -6.89 9.63
N ALA A 145 1.73 -6.03 9.37
CA ALA A 145 2.06 -5.54 8.03
C ALA A 145 2.35 -6.65 7.02
N TRP A 146 2.96 -7.75 7.47
CA TRP A 146 3.26 -8.91 6.63
C TRP A 146 2.02 -9.59 6.02
N PHE A 147 0.82 -9.44 6.62
CA PHE A 147 -0.43 -9.91 6.01
C PHE A 147 -0.84 -9.09 4.78
N PHE A 148 -0.35 -7.86 4.67
CA PHE A 148 -0.72 -6.90 3.62
C PHE A 148 0.42 -6.63 2.63
N ALA A 149 1.63 -7.07 2.96
CA ALA A 149 2.77 -7.06 2.07
C ALA A 149 2.63 -8.08 0.92
N GLU A 150 3.45 -7.93 -0.10
CA GLU A 150 3.70 -8.94 -1.12
C GLU A 150 4.51 -10.10 -0.52
N GLU A 151 4.26 -11.31 -1.02
CA GLU A 151 4.98 -12.49 -0.56
C GLU A 151 6.48 -12.36 -0.87
N GLY A 152 7.32 -12.57 0.14
CA GLY A 152 8.78 -12.41 0.01
C GLY A 152 9.28 -10.97 0.05
N ALA A 153 8.44 -9.99 0.39
CA ALA A 153 8.89 -8.61 0.58
C ALA A 153 9.99 -8.50 1.66
N LEU A 154 11.13 -7.90 1.31
CA LEU A 154 12.25 -7.67 2.23
C LEU A 154 11.88 -6.76 3.41
N ASP A 155 11.07 -5.74 3.13
CA ASP A 155 10.46 -4.86 4.14
C ASP A 155 8.93 -4.95 4.01
N PRO A 156 8.28 -5.78 4.84
CA PRO A 156 6.83 -5.90 4.85
C PRO A 156 6.10 -4.60 5.14
N TRP A 157 6.69 -3.70 5.94
CA TRP A 157 6.05 -2.43 6.29
C TRP A 157 6.03 -1.48 5.09
N ALA A 158 7.19 -1.23 4.46
CA ALA A 158 7.26 -0.39 3.28
C ALA A 158 6.42 -0.96 2.13
N ASN A 159 6.41 -2.28 1.96
CA ASN A 159 5.62 -2.92 0.90
C ASN A 159 4.09 -2.82 1.18
N ALA A 160 3.64 -3.04 2.42
CA ALA A 160 2.22 -2.88 2.78
C ALA A 160 1.71 -1.44 2.55
N TYR A 161 2.58 -0.45 2.74
CA TYR A 161 2.27 0.97 2.51
C TYR A 161 2.69 1.49 1.13
N ASN A 162 3.13 0.63 0.20
CA ASN A 162 3.42 1.06 -1.17
C ASN A 162 2.16 1.60 -1.86
N ALA A 163 2.24 2.78 -2.49
CA ALA A 163 1.12 3.45 -3.16
C ALA A 163 0.45 2.59 -4.25
N TYR A 164 1.20 1.66 -4.84
CA TYR A 164 0.77 0.83 -5.96
C TYR A 164 0.51 -0.63 -5.59
N ARG A 165 0.61 -0.98 -4.30
CA ARG A 165 0.45 -2.35 -3.79
C ARG A 165 -0.83 -3.05 -4.27
N PHE A 166 -1.90 -2.30 -4.49
CA PHE A 166 -3.24 -2.80 -4.82
C PHE A 166 -3.71 -2.40 -6.23
N GLY A 167 -2.78 -2.19 -7.17
CA GLY A 167 -3.10 -1.95 -8.57
C GLY A 167 -3.47 -0.50 -8.89
N HIS A 168 -2.60 0.46 -8.52
CA HIS A 168 -2.74 1.89 -8.83
C HIS A 168 -4.02 2.54 -8.29
N GLY A 169 -4.36 2.26 -7.03
CA GLY A 169 -5.51 2.89 -6.39
C GLY A 169 -5.71 2.51 -4.92
N PRO A 170 -6.77 3.04 -4.30
CA PRO A 170 -7.10 2.77 -2.90
C PRO A 170 -7.52 1.32 -2.69
N ARG A 171 -7.24 0.78 -1.50
CA ARG A 171 -7.84 -0.49 -1.07
C ARG A 171 -9.37 -0.42 -1.07
N ARG A 172 -10.00 -1.50 -1.55
CA ARG A 172 -11.46 -1.63 -1.60
C ARG A 172 -12.08 -2.18 -0.31
N SER A 173 -11.27 -2.79 0.55
CA SER A 173 -11.70 -3.42 1.81
C SER A 173 -10.81 -2.98 2.98
N GLN A 174 -11.30 -3.19 4.20
CA GLN A 174 -10.53 -2.93 5.41
C GLN A 174 -9.29 -3.84 5.54
N PRO A 175 -8.26 -3.45 6.30
CA PRO A 175 -8.05 -2.13 6.89
C PRO A 175 -7.72 -1.05 5.84
N TYR A 176 -8.32 0.13 5.96
CA TYR A 176 -8.00 1.26 5.09
C TYR A 176 -6.73 1.96 5.60
N ARG A 177 -5.73 2.12 4.74
CA ARG A 177 -4.46 2.77 5.10
C ARG A 177 -4.69 4.27 5.33
N GLN A 178 -3.91 4.84 6.25
CA GLN A 178 -3.85 6.30 6.44
C GLN A 178 -3.01 6.89 5.32
N LEU A 179 -3.53 7.89 4.61
CA LEU A 179 -2.93 8.36 3.36
C LEU A 179 -1.52 8.96 3.57
N HIS A 180 -1.28 9.64 4.69
CA HIS A 180 0.04 10.22 4.99
C HIS A 180 1.13 9.17 5.27
N LEU A 181 0.74 7.93 5.60
CA LEU A 181 1.68 6.81 5.81
C LEU A 181 1.98 6.05 4.52
N ILE A 182 1.18 6.23 3.47
CA ILE A 182 1.41 5.57 2.17
C ILE A 182 2.70 6.14 1.57
N GLY A 183 3.51 5.29 0.94
CA GLY A 183 4.73 5.70 0.24
C GLY A 183 4.47 6.75 -0.83
N ASP A 184 5.50 7.48 -1.24
CA ASP A 184 5.36 8.51 -2.27
C ASP A 184 4.89 7.88 -3.60
N PRO A 185 3.86 8.45 -4.24
CA PRO A 185 3.52 8.08 -5.61
C PRO A 185 4.67 8.38 -6.57
N MET A 186 4.67 7.72 -7.74
CA MET A 186 5.60 8.02 -8.82
C MET A 186 5.46 9.49 -9.22
N PHE A 187 6.59 10.15 -9.48
CA PHE A 187 6.63 11.58 -9.79
C PHE A 187 5.73 11.96 -10.97
N GLU A 188 5.68 11.12 -12.02
CA GLU A 188 4.89 11.37 -13.23
C GLU A 188 3.40 11.06 -13.07
N ASP A 189 3.00 10.42 -11.95
CA ASP A 189 1.62 10.02 -11.73
C ASP A 189 0.80 11.18 -11.16
N ALA A 190 0.06 11.82 -12.06
CA ALA A 190 -0.87 12.91 -11.77
C ALA A 190 -2.33 12.42 -11.56
N SER A 191 -2.54 11.12 -11.34
CA SER A 191 -3.89 10.59 -11.08
C SER A 191 -4.48 11.16 -9.79
N ASP A 192 -5.81 11.18 -9.71
CA ASP A 192 -6.54 11.61 -8.50
C ASP A 192 -6.10 10.85 -7.24
N TRP A 193 -5.76 9.57 -7.38
CA TRP A 193 -5.23 8.75 -6.29
C TRP A 193 -3.93 9.33 -5.73
N SER A 194 -2.96 9.53 -6.61
CA SER A 194 -1.62 9.97 -6.27
C SER A 194 -1.62 11.39 -5.72
N GLU A 195 -2.41 12.26 -6.33
CA GLU A 195 -2.58 13.61 -5.83
C GLU A 195 -3.27 13.69 -4.46
N ASN A 196 -4.24 12.82 -4.18
CA ASN A 196 -4.88 12.76 -2.86
C ASN A 196 -3.90 12.27 -1.77
N ILE A 197 -2.96 11.38 -2.10
CA ILE A 197 -1.87 11.00 -1.19
C ILE A 197 -0.98 12.22 -0.92
N ARG A 198 -0.50 12.92 -1.95
CA ARG A 198 0.36 14.10 -1.80
C ARG A 198 -0.30 15.19 -0.97
N TRP A 199 -1.58 15.47 -1.24
CA TRP A 199 -2.36 16.42 -0.45
C TRP A 199 -2.44 16.00 1.01
N ALA A 200 -2.72 14.72 1.29
CA ALA A 200 -2.80 14.24 2.67
C ALA A 200 -1.45 14.30 3.41
N LYS A 201 -0.33 14.06 2.70
CA LYS A 201 1.02 14.24 3.24
C LYS A 201 1.33 15.69 3.56
N GLU A 202 0.94 16.63 2.69
CA GLU A 202 1.10 18.06 2.93
C GLU A 202 0.31 18.49 4.18
N GLN A 203 -0.95 18.06 4.31
CA GLN A 203 -1.77 18.33 5.50
C GLN A 203 -1.17 17.74 6.78
N HIS A 204 -0.57 16.55 6.69
CA HIS A 204 0.12 15.94 7.83
C HIS A 204 1.39 16.72 8.19
N SER A 205 2.21 17.10 7.21
CA SER A 205 3.44 17.87 7.40
C SER A 205 3.17 19.25 8.01
N ALA A 206 2.17 19.97 7.47
CA ALA A 206 1.85 21.33 7.91
C ALA A 206 1.04 21.37 9.21
N PHE A 207 0.16 20.38 9.47
CA PHE A 207 -0.86 20.46 10.53
C PHE A 207 -1.00 19.22 11.41
N GLY A 208 -0.23 18.15 11.17
CA GLY A 208 -0.33 16.88 11.92
C GLY A 208 -1.64 16.12 11.69
N VAL A 209 -2.31 16.32 10.55
CA VAL A 209 -3.60 15.67 10.26
C VAL A 209 -3.39 14.20 9.85
N THR A 210 -3.89 13.26 10.65
CA THR A 210 -3.75 11.80 10.43
C THR A 210 -5.04 11.10 9.99
N GLY A 211 -6.17 11.81 9.98
CA GLY A 211 -7.52 11.26 9.80
C GLY A 211 -7.85 10.69 8.41
N TRP A 212 -7.11 11.12 7.38
CA TRP A 212 -7.42 10.77 6.00
C TRP A 212 -7.01 9.32 5.67
N THR A 213 -7.90 8.58 4.99
CA THR A 213 -7.71 7.16 4.68
C THR A 213 -8.19 6.82 3.28
N GLU A 214 -7.90 5.61 2.82
CA GLU A 214 -8.37 5.07 1.53
C GLU A 214 -9.90 4.90 1.40
N LYS A 215 -10.69 5.17 2.45
CA LYS A 215 -12.16 5.13 2.36
C LYS A 215 -12.66 6.01 1.21
N ALA A 216 -13.60 5.50 0.41
CA ALA A 216 -14.15 6.21 -0.75
C ALA A 216 -14.67 7.62 -0.41
N ILE A 217 -15.34 7.78 0.73
CA ILE A 217 -15.83 9.09 1.19
C ILE A 217 -14.68 10.07 1.47
N HIS A 218 -13.58 9.61 2.08
CA HIS A 218 -12.40 10.45 2.31
C HIS A 218 -11.76 10.88 0.98
N MET A 219 -11.62 9.94 0.04
CA MET A 219 -11.06 10.21 -1.29
C MET A 219 -11.89 11.27 -2.04
N ALA A 220 -13.21 11.12 -2.07
CA ALA A 220 -14.10 12.07 -2.72
C ALA A 220 -14.05 13.46 -2.08
N THR A 221 -14.04 13.54 -0.74
CA THR A 221 -13.94 14.82 -0.02
C THR A 221 -12.61 15.53 -0.30
N ILE A 222 -11.50 14.80 -0.38
CA ILE A 222 -10.19 15.39 -0.71
C ILE A 222 -10.22 15.92 -2.15
N THR A 223 -10.71 15.14 -3.11
CA THR A 223 -10.82 15.56 -4.51
C THR A 223 -11.67 16.82 -4.65
N GLU A 224 -12.85 16.87 -4.03
CA GLU A 224 -13.71 18.05 -4.03
C GLU A 224 -12.99 19.28 -3.46
N HIS A 225 -12.28 19.11 -2.35
CA HIS A 225 -11.52 20.19 -1.73
C HIS A 225 -10.39 20.68 -2.65
N ARG A 226 -9.63 19.78 -3.27
CA ARG A 226 -8.54 20.13 -4.19
C ARG A 226 -9.06 20.91 -5.38
N VAL A 227 -10.14 20.44 -6.01
CA VAL A 227 -10.79 21.14 -7.13
C VAL A 227 -11.26 22.53 -6.72
N ARG A 228 -11.96 22.66 -5.57
CA ARG A 228 -12.49 23.94 -5.09
C ARG A 228 -11.39 24.95 -4.72
N SER A 229 -10.27 24.47 -4.18
CA SER A 229 -9.15 25.31 -3.75
C SER A 229 -8.11 25.53 -4.85
N LEU A 230 -8.31 24.93 -6.04
CA LEU A 230 -7.32 24.87 -7.12
C LEU A 230 -5.97 24.32 -6.64
N TRP A 231 -6.00 23.43 -5.65
CA TRP A 231 -4.81 22.77 -5.16
C TRP A 231 -4.33 21.74 -6.19
N VAL A 232 -3.04 21.81 -6.52
CA VAL A 232 -2.31 20.84 -7.35
C VAL A 232 -0.96 20.56 -6.70
N SER A 233 -0.37 19.38 -6.87
CA SER A 233 0.97 19.06 -6.34
C SER A 233 2.12 19.72 -7.10
N GLU A 234 3.32 19.69 -6.52
CA GLU A 234 4.53 20.24 -7.15
C GLU A 234 4.88 19.45 -8.41
N GLU A 235 4.62 18.15 -8.41
CA GLU A 235 4.85 17.24 -9.51
C GLU A 235 3.96 17.55 -10.72
N VAL A 236 2.69 17.90 -10.48
CA VAL A 236 1.77 18.37 -11.54
C VAL A 236 2.25 19.71 -12.12
N VAL A 237 2.76 20.62 -11.29
CA VAL A 237 3.31 21.90 -11.77
C VAL A 237 4.60 21.68 -12.56
N ALA A 238 5.51 20.85 -12.04
CA ALA A 238 6.81 20.57 -12.65
C ALA A 238 6.70 19.81 -13.96
N SER A 239 5.69 18.93 -14.11
CA SER A 239 5.40 18.23 -15.37
C SER A 239 4.78 19.13 -16.45
N GLY A 240 4.53 20.41 -16.15
CA GLY A 240 4.09 21.41 -17.12
C GLY A 240 2.64 21.25 -17.56
N LEU A 241 1.79 20.59 -16.76
CA LEU A 241 0.35 20.40 -16.99
C LEU A 241 0.00 20.02 -18.46
N ARG A 242 0.58 18.92 -18.96
CA ARG A 242 -0.06 18.15 -20.06
C ARG A 242 -1.20 17.32 -19.48
N GLN A 243 -2.31 17.95 -19.15
CA GLN A 243 -3.59 17.25 -19.05
C GLN A 243 -4.14 17.17 -20.47
N GLU A 244 -3.93 16.02 -21.13
CA GLU A 244 -4.63 15.68 -22.38
C GLU A 244 -6.12 15.42 -22.13
#